data_AF-A0A344J7B1-F1
#
_entry.id   AF-A0A344J7B1-F1
#
_cell.length_a   1.000
_cell.length_b   1.000
_cell.length_c   1.000
_cell.angle_alpha   90.00
_cell.angle_beta   90.00
_cell.angle_gamma   90.00
#
_symmetry.space_group_name_H-M   'P 1'
#
loop_
_entity.id
_entity.type
_entity.pdbx_description
1 polymer ?
#
loop_
_entity_poly.entity_id
_entity_poly.type
_entity_poly.pdbx_seq_one_letter_code
_entity_poly.pdbx_strand_id
1 'polypeptide(L)'
;MSLPPSLDLADIALHVPRFRHFFRYPLHASDFHDLRDGRRLLGYYATKPLYGRLDEAGRVGRSAGFNGEIAGLFVPSPARSFAHARLFFTRIRAEHITNAKGRRDWPIIRAAAEQHLLADLR
;
A
#
# COMPACT_ATOMS: atom_id res chain seq x y z
N MET A 1 -0.44 -8.25 13.98
CA MET A 1 -1.67 -8.93 13.52
C MET A 1 -1.26 -9.94 12.44
N SER A 2 -1.87 -11.12 12.38
CA SER A 2 -1.59 -12.08 11.31
C SER A 2 -2.61 -11.95 10.20
N LEU A 3 -2.15 -12.01 8.94
CA LEU A 3 -3.06 -12.22 7.82
C LEU A 3 -3.79 -13.57 7.99
N PRO A 4 -5.04 -13.70 7.51
CA PRO A 4 -5.69 -14.99 7.42
C PRO A 4 -4.90 -15.95 6.51
N PRO A 5 -4.92 -17.27 6.78
CA PRO A 5 -4.19 -18.25 5.96
C PRO A 5 -4.56 -18.25 4.48
N SER A 6 -5.76 -17.74 4.12
CA SER A 6 -6.22 -17.61 2.74
C SER A 6 -5.49 -16.53 1.94
N LEU A 7 -4.66 -15.70 2.59
CA LEU A 7 -3.84 -14.68 1.95
C LEU A 7 -2.38 -15.15 1.88
N ASP A 8 -2.10 -16.10 0.99
CA ASP A 8 -0.74 -16.51 0.67
C ASP A 8 -0.04 -15.43 -0.16
N LEU A 9 1.03 -14.87 0.38
CA LEU A 9 1.80 -13.81 -0.27
C LEU A 9 2.49 -14.27 -1.56
N ALA A 10 2.68 -15.58 -1.75
CA ALA A 10 3.18 -16.16 -2.99
C ALA A 10 2.23 -15.87 -4.18
N ASP A 11 0.93 -15.74 -3.91
CA ASP A 11 -0.11 -15.60 -4.94
C ASP A 11 -0.25 -14.17 -5.48
N ILE A 12 0.34 -13.18 -4.81
CA ILE A 12 0.22 -11.76 -5.22
C ILE A 12 0.68 -11.58 -6.67
N ALA A 13 1.81 -12.17 -7.04
CA ALA A 13 2.38 -12.00 -8.37
C ALA A 13 1.55 -12.69 -9.46
N LEU A 14 0.78 -13.72 -9.10
CA LEU A 14 -0.11 -14.44 -10.01
C LEU A 14 -1.38 -13.63 -10.29
N HIS A 15 -1.95 -12.99 -9.27
CA HIS A 15 -3.26 -12.36 -9.38
C HIS A 15 -3.24 -10.85 -9.56
N VAL A 16 -2.12 -10.19 -9.28
CA VAL A 16 -2.00 -8.73 -9.38
C VAL A 16 -0.89 -8.37 -10.36
N PRO A 17 -1.18 -8.44 -11.68
CA PRO A 17 -0.25 -7.96 -12.69
C PRO A 17 0.19 -6.53 -12.38
N ARG A 18 1.47 -6.22 -12.60
CA ARG A 18 2.11 -4.93 -12.28
C ARG A 18 2.40 -4.65 -10.80
N PHE A 19 2.05 -5.55 -9.86
CA PHE A 19 2.42 -5.40 -8.45
C PHE A 19 3.92 -5.13 -8.25
N ARG A 20 4.78 -5.90 -8.94
CA ARG A 20 6.25 -5.78 -8.87
C ARG A 20 6.79 -4.42 -9.34
N HIS A 21 6.04 -3.69 -10.15
CA HIS A 21 6.46 -2.36 -10.62
C HIS A 21 6.49 -1.34 -9.47
N PHE A 22 5.54 -1.44 -8.54
CA PHE A 22 5.41 -0.51 -7.41
C PHE A 22 6.06 -1.08 -6.14
N PHE A 23 5.95 -2.40 -5.92
CA PHE A 23 6.47 -3.11 -4.76
C PHE A 23 7.78 -3.84 -5.11
N ARG A 24 8.88 -3.06 -5.19
CA ARG A 24 10.24 -3.57 -5.42
C ARG A 24 10.66 -4.72 -4.48
N TYR A 25 10.20 -4.70 -3.23
CA TYR A 25 10.47 -5.76 -2.26
C TYR A 25 9.18 -6.54 -2.02
N PRO A 26 9.27 -7.87 -1.78
CA PRO A 26 8.12 -8.66 -1.38
C PRO A 26 7.42 -8.02 -0.18
N LEU A 27 6.09 -8.02 -0.18
CA LEU A 27 5.33 -7.69 1.01
C LEU A 27 5.44 -8.84 2.01
N HIS A 28 5.41 -8.49 3.29
CA HIS A 28 5.29 -9.41 4.40
C HIS A 28 3.91 -9.25 5.05
N ALA A 29 3.47 -10.25 5.81
CA ALA A 29 2.19 -10.19 6.52
C ALA A 29 2.09 -8.96 7.45
N SER A 30 3.22 -8.52 8.00
CA SER A 30 3.31 -7.31 8.84
C SER A 30 3.05 -6.00 8.12
N ASP A 31 3.12 -5.97 6.79
CA ASP A 31 2.86 -4.78 5.99
C ASP A 31 1.36 -4.54 5.77
N PHE A 32 0.52 -5.52 6.09
CA PHE A 32 -0.92 -5.44 5.92
C PHE A 32 -1.63 -4.95 7.19
N HIS A 33 -2.66 -4.15 6.95
CA HIS A 33 -3.51 -3.52 7.94
C HIS A 33 -4.98 -3.81 7.64
N ASP A 34 -5.79 -3.93 8.68
CA ASP A 34 -7.24 -4.03 8.54
C ASP A 34 -7.82 -2.69 8.05
N LEU A 35 -8.65 -2.74 7.01
CA LEU A 35 -9.58 -1.65 6.71
C LEU A 35 -10.91 -1.94 7.39
N ARG A 36 -11.39 -1.01 8.23
CA ARG A 36 -12.65 -1.17 8.97
C ARG A 36 -13.55 0.04 8.80
N ASP A 37 -14.86 -0.22 8.73
CA ASP A 37 -15.90 0.79 8.92
C ASP A 37 -16.66 0.45 10.21
N GLY A 38 -16.38 1.23 11.26
CA GLY A 38 -16.74 0.86 12.63
C GLY A 38 -16.18 -0.51 13.01
N ARG A 39 -17.06 -1.47 13.32
CA ARG A 39 -16.68 -2.85 13.66
C ARG A 39 -16.53 -3.77 12.45
N ARG A 40 -17.04 -3.37 11.28
CA ARG A 40 -17.07 -4.20 10.08
C ARG A 40 -15.70 -4.22 9.41
N LEU A 41 -15.14 -5.40 9.21
CA LEU A 41 -13.93 -5.58 8.39
C LEU A 41 -14.30 -5.49 6.91
N LEU A 42 -13.73 -4.49 6.23
CA LEU A 42 -13.90 -4.29 4.78
C LEU A 42 -12.83 -5.00 3.97
N GLY A 43 -11.65 -5.24 4.55
CA GLY A 43 -10.56 -5.95 3.88
C GLY A 43 -9.22 -5.70 4.55
N TYR A 44 -8.16 -6.04 3.82
CA TYR A 44 -6.78 -5.86 4.24
C TYR A 44 -6.06 -4.99 3.22
N TYR A 45 -5.16 -4.13 3.66
CA TYR A 45 -4.39 -3.30 2.75
C TYR A 45 -2.94 -3.16 3.17
N ALA A 46 -2.05 -3.06 2.19
CA ALA A 46 -0.65 -2.68 2.36
C ALA A 46 -0.37 -1.41 1.56
N THR A 47 0.53 -0.55 2.04
CA THR A 47 0.85 0.73 1.39
C THR A 47 2.34 0.96 1.29
N LYS A 48 2.74 1.74 0.27
CA LYS A 48 4.11 2.15 0.07
C LYS A 48 4.17 3.55 -0.56
N PRO A 49 4.86 4.51 0.07
CA PRO A 49 5.12 5.80 -0.56
C PRO A 49 6.11 5.63 -1.73
N LEU A 50 5.86 6.35 -2.81
CA LEU A 50 6.65 6.33 -4.03
C LEU A 50 7.69 7.46 -4.06
N TYR A 51 8.82 7.18 -4.68
CA TYR A 51 9.91 8.13 -4.87
C TYR A 51 9.72 8.89 -6.19
N GLY A 52 10.20 10.13 -6.24
CA GLY A 52 9.90 11.05 -7.35
C GLY A 52 10.74 10.90 -8.61
N ARG A 53 11.76 10.03 -8.64
CA ARG A 53 12.54 9.80 -9.86
C ARG A 53 13.15 8.40 -9.90
N LEU A 54 13.28 7.90 -11.12
CA LEU A 54 14.21 6.82 -11.43
C LEU A 54 15.64 7.41 -11.57
N ASP A 55 16.66 6.71 -11.11
CA ASP A 55 18.04 6.99 -11.41
C ASP A 55 18.34 6.71 -12.90
N GLU A 56 19.55 7.05 -13.34
CA GLU A 56 20.00 6.85 -14.73
C GLU A 56 19.98 5.38 -15.16
N ALA A 57 19.94 4.44 -14.21
CA ALA A 57 19.80 3.01 -14.46
C ALA A 57 18.34 2.52 -14.42
N GLY A 58 17.37 3.43 -14.41
CA GLY A 58 15.93 3.11 -14.38
C GLY A 58 15.45 2.54 -13.05
N ARG A 59 16.25 2.62 -11.98
CA ARG A 59 15.87 2.14 -10.64
C ARG A 59 15.38 3.30 -9.81
N VAL A 60 14.59 3.04 -8.78
CA VAL A 60 14.12 4.11 -7.89
C VAL A 60 15.29 4.81 -7.19
N GLY A 61 15.52 6.09 -7.53
CA GLY A 61 16.58 6.93 -6.97
C GLY A 61 16.17 7.50 -5.62
N ARG A 62 16.73 6.98 -4.51
CA ARG A 62 16.39 7.43 -3.14
C ARG A 62 16.74 8.89 -2.86
N SER A 63 17.68 9.47 -3.62
CA SER A 63 18.07 10.88 -3.54
C SER A 63 17.01 11.84 -4.07
N ALA A 64 16.04 11.36 -4.85
CA ALA A 64 14.96 12.19 -5.42
C ALA A 64 13.86 12.56 -4.41
N GLY A 65 13.92 12.03 -3.18
CA GLY A 65 12.84 12.20 -2.20
C GLY A 65 11.54 11.49 -2.60
N PHE A 66 10.52 11.60 -1.76
CA PHE A 66 9.18 11.10 -2.05
C PHE A 66 8.40 12.12 -2.90
N ASN A 67 7.55 11.65 -3.82
CA ASN A 67 6.72 12.53 -4.66
C ASN A 67 5.30 12.75 -4.13
N GLY A 68 5.01 12.22 -2.94
CA GLY A 68 3.69 12.28 -2.32
C GLY A 68 2.71 11.20 -2.81
N GLU A 69 3.03 10.43 -3.84
CA GLU A 69 2.19 9.30 -4.27
C GLU A 69 2.37 8.11 -3.33
N ILE A 70 1.26 7.43 -3.06
CA ILE A 70 1.20 6.22 -2.26
C ILE A 70 0.55 5.16 -3.14
N ALA A 71 1.29 4.10 -3.44
CA ALA A 71 0.71 2.89 -4.01
C ALA A 71 0.22 1.99 -2.89
N GLY A 72 -0.92 1.35 -3.09
CA GLY A 72 -1.43 0.37 -2.16
C GLY A 72 -1.98 -0.87 -2.86
N LEU A 73 -2.01 -1.96 -2.11
CA LEU A 73 -2.66 -3.21 -2.49
C LEU A 73 -3.80 -3.44 -1.50
N PHE A 74 -5.02 -3.57 -2.00
CA PHE A 74 -6.20 -3.84 -1.18
C PHE A 74 -6.80 -5.20 -1.52
N VAL A 75 -7.15 -5.97 -0.50
CA VAL A 75 -7.81 -7.27 -0.61
C VAL A 75 -9.15 -7.22 0.14
N PRO A 76 -10.29 -7.31 -0.58
CA PRO A 76 -11.60 -7.14 0.04
C PRO A 76 -11.98 -8.31 0.95
N SER A 77 -12.73 -8.03 2.01
CA SER A 77 -13.46 -9.00 2.82
C SER A 77 -14.94 -9.02 2.35
N PRO A 78 -15.60 -10.19 2.24
CA PRO A 78 -15.16 -11.51 2.72
C PRO A 78 -14.29 -12.32 1.75
N ALA A 79 -14.01 -11.82 0.54
CA ALA A 79 -13.29 -12.57 -0.48
C ALA A 79 -11.90 -13.07 -0.02
N ARG A 80 -11.14 -12.24 0.69
CA ARG A 80 -9.88 -12.57 1.39
C ARG A 80 -8.94 -13.46 0.58
N SER A 81 -8.81 -13.14 -0.71
CA SER A 81 -7.96 -13.82 -1.68
C SER A 81 -7.32 -12.79 -2.60
N PHE A 82 -6.05 -13.02 -2.96
CA PHE A 82 -5.34 -12.14 -3.88
C PHE A 82 -5.95 -12.14 -5.29
N ALA A 83 -6.77 -13.14 -5.65
CA ALA A 83 -7.56 -13.13 -6.89
C ALA A 83 -8.54 -11.93 -6.98
N HIS A 84 -8.95 -11.38 -5.83
CA HIS A 84 -9.82 -10.21 -5.75
C HIS A 84 -9.05 -8.94 -5.33
N ALA A 85 -7.73 -9.03 -5.23
CA ALA A 85 -6.93 -7.89 -4.84
C ALA A 85 -6.83 -6.87 -5.97
N ARG A 86 -6.75 -5.60 -5.58
CA ARG A 86 -6.58 -4.48 -6.51
C ARG A 86 -5.50 -3.53 -6.06
N LEU A 87 -4.79 -2.99 -7.03
CA LEU A 87 -3.92 -1.84 -6.79
C LEU A 87 -4.78 -0.58 -6.66
N PHE A 88 -4.38 0.31 -5.78
CA PHE A 88 -4.94 1.66 -5.67
C PHE A 88 -3.82 2.68 -5.49
N PHE A 89 -4.14 3.94 -5.78
CA PHE A 89 -3.19 5.04 -5.68
C PHE A 89 -3.87 6.22 -5.00
N THR A 90 -3.18 6.80 -4.03
CA THR A 90 -3.58 8.04 -3.40
C THR A 90 -2.38 8.98 -3.33
N ARG A 91 -2.62 10.25 -2.99
CA ARG A 91 -1.59 11.26 -2.91
C ARG A 91 -1.76 12.11 -1.66
N ILE A 92 -0.65 12.42 -1.02
CA ILE A 92 -0.53 13.47 -0.01
C ILE A 92 0.56 14.46 -0.45
N ARG A 93 0.70 15.57 0.27
CA ARG A 93 1.87 16.45 0.08
C ARG A 93 3.15 15.66 0.36
N ALA A 94 4.15 15.81 -0.52
CA ALA A 94 5.41 15.08 -0.43
C ALA A 94 6.10 15.24 0.93
N GLU A 95 6.04 16.45 1.51
CA GLU A 95 6.60 16.77 2.83
C GLU A 95 5.93 16.01 3.99
N HIS A 96 4.70 15.53 3.82
CA HIS A 96 3.99 14.76 4.85
C HIS A 96 4.36 13.27 4.82
N ILE A 97 5.09 12.80 3.82
CA ILE A 97 5.54 11.40 3.77
C ILE A 97 6.57 11.13 4.87
N THR A 98 7.31 12.15 5.30
CA THR A 98 8.32 12.05 6.37
C THR A 98 7.97 12.94 7.54
N ASN A 99 8.13 12.45 8.76
CA ASN A 99 7.97 13.24 9.98
C ASN A 99 9.20 14.13 10.25
N ALA A 100 9.11 14.96 11.30
CA ALA A 100 10.19 15.86 11.72
C ALA A 100 11.54 15.17 12.03
N LYS A 101 11.56 13.85 12.22
CA LYS A 101 12.77 13.04 12.42
C LYS A 101 13.33 12.46 11.12
N GLY A 102 12.79 12.85 9.95
CA GLY A 102 13.17 12.33 8.64
C GLY A 102 12.76 10.87 8.39
N ARG A 103 11.89 10.30 9.23
CA ARG A 103 11.37 8.92 9.07
C ARG A 103 10.00 8.96 8.41
N ARG A 104 9.59 7.87 7.75
CA ARG A 104 8.24 7.79 7.15
C ARG A 104 7.17 8.00 8.21
N ASP A 105 6.22 8.88 7.91
CA ASP A 105 5.04 9.12 8.74
C ASP A 105 3.95 8.11 8.40
N TRP A 106 4.13 6.87 8.88
CA TRP A 106 3.17 5.79 8.64
C TRP A 106 1.74 6.10 9.09
N PRO A 107 1.49 6.78 10.23
CA PRO A 107 0.15 7.24 10.58
C PRO A 107 -0.52 8.08 9.47
N ILE A 108 0.16 9.10 8.95
CA ILE A 108 -0.42 9.96 7.89
C ILE A 108 -0.60 9.18 6.57
N ILE A 109 0.39 8.37 6.18
CA ILE A 109 0.34 7.55 4.96
C ILE A 109 -0.85 6.59 5.01
N ARG A 110 -1.04 5.91 6.14
CA ARG A 110 -2.16 4.98 6.34
C ARG A 110 -3.50 5.69 6.37
N ALA A 111 -3.60 6.82 7.07
CA ALA A 111 -4.84 7.60 7.11
C ALA A 111 -5.28 8.03 5.70
N ALA A 112 -4.36 8.48 4.85
CA ALA A 112 -4.67 8.84 3.46
C ALA A 112 -5.12 7.64 2.62
N ALA A 113 -4.52 6.46 2.84
CA ALA A 113 -4.93 5.23 2.17
C ALA A 113 -6.31 4.75 2.63
N GLU A 114 -6.59 4.76 3.94
CA GLU A 114 -7.89 4.40 4.50
C GLU A 114 -8.98 5.34 4.02
N GLN A 115 -8.75 6.65 4.03
CA GLN A 115 -9.70 7.64 3.52
C GLN A 115 -10.04 7.39 2.04
N HIS A 116 -9.03 7.12 1.21
CA HIS A 116 -9.24 6.79 -0.20
C HIS A 116 -10.07 5.51 -0.37
N LEU A 117 -9.68 4.43 0.32
CA LEU A 117 -10.40 3.15 0.23
C LEU A 117 -11.84 3.24 0.76
N LEU A 118 -12.07 3.97 1.86
CA LEU A 118 -13.41 4.17 2.40
C LEU A 118 -14.28 5.00 1.47
N ALA A 119 -13.72 5.99 0.78
CA ALA A 119 -14.47 6.78 -0.21
C ALA A 119 -14.84 5.95 -1.44
N ASP A 120 -13.95 5.05 -1.88
CA ASP A 120 -14.15 4.22 -3.07
C ASP A 120 -15.07 3.00 -2.83
N LEU A 121 -15.23 2.57 -1.57
CA LEU A 121 -16.10 1.45 -1.19
C LEU A 121 -17.53 1.86 -0.77
N ARG A 122 -17.85 3.16 -0.86
CA ARG A 122 -19.19 3.71 -0.61
C ARG A 122 -19.96 3.84 -1.92
#